data_AF-A0A535ZQN7-F1
#
_entry.id   AF-A0A535ZQN7-F1
#
_cell.length_a   1.000
_cell.length_b   1.000
_cell.length_c   1.000
_cell.angle_alpha   90.00
_cell.angle_beta   90.00
_cell.angle_gamma   90.00
#
_symmetry.space_group_name_H-M   'P 1'
#
loop_
_entity.id
_entity.type
_entity.pdbx_description
1 polymer ?
#
loop_
_entity_poly.entity_id
_entity_poly.type
_entity_poly.pdbx_seq_one_letter_code
_entity_poly.pdbx_strand_id
1 'polypeptide(L)'
;GRDIYLLNKARKPLYAYLQGTGDTGRTYVLLSQRSERLTEEAIHYWFRKLKTRATKSQRELIEDLTFLDLRHDFAHRAREAGWSLAEVATYLGDVPNNGVSALQSTVRSN
;
A
#
# COMPACT_ATOMS: atom_id res chain seq x y z
N GLY A 1 -12.71 3.27 -12.50
CA GLY A 1 -11.35 2.82 -12.14
C GLY A 1 -10.45 4.04 -12.07
N ARG A 2 -9.33 3.96 -11.34
CA ARG A 2 -8.32 5.03 -11.31
C ARG A 2 -6.98 4.47 -11.76
N ASP A 3 -6.17 5.31 -12.37
CA ASP A 3 -4.82 4.95 -12.75
C ASP A 3 -3.84 5.27 -11.63
N ILE A 4 -2.95 4.32 -11.34
CA ILE A 4 -1.93 4.44 -10.30
C ILE A 4 -0.56 4.35 -10.96
N TYR A 5 0.17 5.47 -10.96
CA TYR A 5 1.52 5.52 -11.50
C TYR A 5 2.53 4.95 -10.49
N LEU A 6 3.12 3.80 -10.82
CA LEU A 6 4.13 3.18 -9.97
C LEU A 6 5.51 3.83 -10.17
N LEU A 7 6.09 4.31 -9.08
CA LEU A 7 7.51 4.69 -9.05
C LEU A 7 8.38 3.49 -9.43
N ASN A 8 9.56 3.74 -10.01
CA ASN A 8 10.49 2.68 -10.40
C ASN A 8 10.84 1.71 -9.26
N LYS A 9 10.86 2.21 -8.01
CA LYS A 9 11.10 1.40 -6.80
C LYS A 9 10.01 0.36 -6.54
N ALA A 10 8.77 0.60 -6.97
CA ALA A 10 7.66 -0.36 -6.91
C ALA A 10 7.48 -1.14 -8.23
N ARG A 11 7.62 -0.44 -9.36
CA ARG A 11 7.46 -1.01 -10.71
C ARG A 11 8.46 -2.14 -10.99
N LYS A 12 9.74 -1.98 -10.63
CA LYS A 12 10.78 -2.98 -10.89
C LYS A 12 10.55 -4.29 -10.13
N PRO A 13 10.32 -4.30 -8.79
CA PRO A 13 9.99 -5.52 -8.08
C PRO A 13 8.71 -6.19 -8.58
N LEU A 14 7.68 -5.40 -8.90
CA LEU A 14 6.44 -5.95 -9.47
C LEU A 14 6.71 -6.63 -10.82
N TYR A 15 7.46 -5.98 -11.70
CA TYR A 15 7.85 -6.57 -12.99
C TYR A 15 8.64 -7.87 -12.80
N ALA A 16 9.64 -7.88 -11.91
CA ALA A 16 10.43 -9.08 -11.63
C ALA A 16 9.54 -10.24 -11.09
N TYR A 17 8.60 -9.93 -10.20
CA TYR A 17 7.62 -10.90 -9.71
C TYR A 17 6.76 -11.45 -10.86
N LEU A 18 6.24 -10.58 -11.73
CA LEU A 18 5.44 -10.98 -12.88
C LEU A 18 6.22 -11.88 -13.85
N GLN A 19 7.49 -11.57 -14.14
CA GLN A 19 8.32 -12.41 -15.00
C GLN A 19 8.65 -13.76 -14.35
N GLY A 20 8.87 -13.79 -13.04
CA GLY A 20 9.25 -15.00 -12.32
C GLY A 20 8.16 -16.07 -12.23
N THR A 21 6.89 -15.71 -12.37
CA THR A 21 5.79 -16.70 -12.36
C THR A 21 5.60 -17.41 -13.69
N GLY A 22 6.11 -16.87 -14.80
CA GLY A 22 5.97 -17.44 -16.15
C GLY A 22 4.55 -17.45 -16.75
N ASP A 23 3.51 -17.33 -15.92
CA ASP A 23 2.11 -17.31 -16.34
C ASP A 23 1.67 -15.91 -16.79
N THR A 24 1.46 -15.75 -18.10
CA THR A 24 0.97 -14.51 -18.71
C THR A 24 -0.56 -14.45 -18.85
N GLY A 25 -1.25 -15.58 -18.64
CA GLY A 25 -2.72 -15.69 -18.75
C GLY A 25 -3.46 -15.50 -17.43
N ARG A 26 -2.74 -15.26 -16.33
CA ARG A 26 -3.31 -15.13 -14.98
C ARG A 26 -4.38 -14.04 -14.89
N THR A 27 -5.45 -14.31 -14.15
CA THR A 27 -6.51 -13.34 -13.82
C THR A 27 -6.05 -12.31 -12.79
N TYR A 28 -5.25 -12.74 -11.81
CA TYR A 28 -4.83 -11.92 -10.68
C TYR A 28 -3.35 -11.63 -10.68
N VAL A 29 -2.97 -10.39 -10.32
CA VAL A 29 -1.57 -9.98 -10.24
C VAL A 29 -0.83 -10.78 -9.17
N LEU A 30 -1.34 -10.80 -7.94
CA LEU A 30 -0.72 -11.49 -6.81
C LEU A 30 -1.43 -12.84 -6.57
N LEU A 31 -0.68 -13.92 -6.79
CA LEU A 31 -1.16 -15.29 -6.63
C LEU A 31 -0.90 -15.80 -5.21
N SER A 32 -1.63 -16.84 -4.82
CA SER A 32 -1.43 -17.58 -3.57
C SER A 32 -0.99 -19.00 -3.87
N GLN A 33 -0.29 -19.63 -2.93
CA GLN A 33 0.09 -21.05 -3.05
C GLN A 33 -1.10 -21.99 -2.81
N ARG A 34 -2.17 -21.51 -2.19
CA ARG A 34 -3.33 -22.31 -1.76
C ARG A 34 -4.65 -21.87 -2.40
N SER A 35 -4.62 -20.82 -3.21
CA SER A 35 -5.78 -20.22 -3.87
C SER A 35 -5.35 -19.47 -5.12
N GLU A 36 -6.29 -19.21 -6.02
CA GLU A 36 -6.02 -18.49 -7.28
C GLU A 36 -5.47 -17.07 -7.06
N ARG A 37 -5.82 -16.42 -5.95
CA ARG A 37 -5.37 -15.06 -5.60
C ARG A 37 -4.93 -14.95 -4.15
N LEU A 38 -4.04 -13.99 -3.88
CA LEU A 38 -3.76 -13.54 -2.53
C LEU A 38 -4.97 -12.76 -1.98
N THR A 39 -5.57 -13.24 -0.89
CA THR A 39 -6.70 -12.57 -0.22
C THR A 39 -6.23 -11.50 0.76
N GLU A 40 -7.15 -10.67 1.24
CA GLU A 40 -6.87 -9.65 2.25
C GLU A 40 -6.40 -10.29 3.57
N GLU A 41 -7.08 -11.34 4.02
CA GLU A 41 -6.68 -12.07 5.22
C GLU A 41 -5.29 -12.69 5.05
N ALA A 42 -4.99 -13.22 3.87
CA ALA A 42 -3.70 -13.80 3.55
C ALA A 42 -2.57 -12.76 3.55
N ILE A 43 -2.79 -11.56 2.98
CA ILE A 43 -1.76 -10.50 3.00
C ILE A 43 -1.56 -9.93 4.42
N HIS A 44 -2.62 -9.79 5.22
CA HIS A 44 -2.52 -9.39 6.63
C HIS A 44 -1.79 -10.45 7.48
N TYR A 45 -2.07 -11.73 7.26
CA TYR A 45 -1.35 -12.82 7.91
C TYR A 45 0.13 -12.82 7.50
N TRP A 46 0.41 -12.71 6.20
CA TRP A 46 1.77 -12.61 5.68
C TRP A 46 2.53 -11.44 6.30
N PHE A 47 1.91 -10.26 6.39
CA PHE A 47 2.55 -9.07 6.94
C PHE A 47 2.91 -9.24 8.43
N ARG A 48 2.00 -9.83 9.22
CA ARG A 48 2.31 -10.20 10.62
C ARG A 48 3.51 -11.16 10.69
N LYS A 49 3.56 -12.18 9.84
CA LYS A 49 4.70 -13.11 9.77
C LYS A 49 5.98 -12.47 9.25
N LEU A 50 5.90 -11.46 8.39
CA LEU A 50 7.06 -10.70 7.94
C LEU A 50 7.67 -9.94 9.11
N LYS A 51 6.84 -9.26 9.92
CA LYS A 51 7.28 -8.51 11.11
C LYS A 51 7.99 -9.39 12.15
N THR A 52 7.68 -10.68 12.25
CA THR A 52 8.40 -11.58 13.18
C THR A 52 9.86 -11.82 12.81
N ARG A 53 10.28 -11.50 11.58
CA ARG A 53 11.68 -11.64 11.12
C ARG A 53 12.56 -10.45 11.52
N ALA A 54 11.98 -9.38 12.04
CA ALA A 54 12.71 -8.21 12.51
C ALA A 54 13.54 -8.51 13.77
N THR A 55 14.68 -7.83 13.90
CA THR A 55 15.45 -7.82 15.16
C THR A 55 14.62 -7.20 16.29
N LYS A 56 15.07 -7.35 17.55
CA LYS A 56 14.37 -6.73 18.68
C LYS A 56 14.17 -5.22 18.50
N SER A 57 15.23 -4.50 18.14
CA SER A 57 15.19 -3.05 17.92
C SER A 57 14.30 -2.64 16.73
N GLN A 58 14.27 -3.43 15.66
CA GLN A 58 13.37 -3.18 14.54
C GLN A 58 11.91 -3.47 14.90
N ARG A 59 11.67 -4.50 15.71
CA ARG A 59 10.31 -4.91 16.11
C ARG A 59 9.62 -3.81 16.89
N GLU A 60 10.31 -3.17 17.83
CA GLU A 60 9.82 -2.03 18.60
C GLU A 60 9.33 -0.87 17.71
N LEU A 61 9.82 -0.77 16.46
CA LEU A 61 9.43 0.27 15.51
C LEU A 61 8.29 -0.14 14.56
N ILE A 62 8.08 -1.44 14.33
CA ILE A 62 7.17 -1.92 13.28
C ILE A 62 6.03 -2.79 13.79
N GLU A 63 6.02 -3.19 15.05
CA GLU A 63 5.07 -4.19 15.57
C GLU A 63 3.61 -3.77 15.39
N ASP A 64 3.30 -2.49 15.59
CA ASP A 64 1.96 -1.94 15.44
C ASP A 64 1.66 -1.39 14.05
N LEU A 65 2.65 -1.38 13.14
CA LEU A 65 2.49 -0.86 11.79
C LEU A 65 1.37 -1.61 11.05
N THR A 66 0.42 -0.85 10.51
CA THR A 66 -0.71 -1.33 9.70
C THR A 66 -0.58 -0.91 8.23
N PHE A 67 -1.41 -1.47 7.34
CA PHE A 67 -1.49 -1.01 5.95
C PHE A 67 -2.05 0.42 5.82
N LEU A 68 -2.88 0.85 6.78
CA LEU A 68 -3.39 2.21 6.82
C LEU A 68 -2.25 3.20 7.14
N ASP A 69 -1.34 2.84 8.05
CA ASP A 69 -0.16 3.66 8.34
C ASP A 69 0.77 3.77 7.13
N LEU A 70 0.95 2.68 6.38
CA LEU A 70 1.71 2.73 5.11
C LEU A 70 1.05 3.66 4.08
N ARG A 71 -0.28 3.70 4.04
CA ARG A 71 -1.03 4.62 3.18
C ARG A 71 -0.89 6.08 3.63
N HIS A 72 -0.94 6.33 4.94
CA HIS A 72 -0.72 7.67 5.50
C HIS A 72 0.72 8.15 5.30
N ASP A 73 1.72 7.29 5.51
CA ASP A 73 3.14 7.60 5.25
C ASP A 73 3.37 7.93 3.77
N PHE A 74 2.74 7.20 2.85
CA PHE A 74 2.76 7.55 1.42
C PHE A 74 2.16 8.96 1.18
N ALA A 75 0.99 9.25 1.75
CA ALA A 75 0.33 10.55 1.61
C ALA A 75 1.23 11.69 2.13
N HIS A 76 1.84 11.49 3.29
CA HIS A 76 2.77 12.44 3.90
C HIS A 76 3.97 12.71 2.99
N ARG A 77 4.66 11.66 2.52
CA ARG A 77 5.82 11.82 1.65
C ARG A 77 5.48 12.42 0.29
N ALA A 78 4.29 12.14 -0.25
CA ALA A 78 3.82 12.78 -1.48
C ALA A 78 3.64 14.29 -1.27
N ARG A 79 3.10 14.70 -0.10
CA ARG A 79 3.00 16.12 0.28
C ARG A 79 4.36 16.78 0.42
N GLU A 80 5.33 16.12 1.06
CA GLU A 80 6.71 16.61 1.17
C GLU A 80 7.39 16.73 -0.20
N ALA A 81 7.04 15.86 -1.15
CA ALA A 81 7.49 15.91 -2.54
C ALA A 81 6.74 16.96 -3.40
N GLY A 82 5.86 17.76 -2.81
CA GLY A 82 5.20 18.90 -3.46
C GLY A 82 3.84 18.61 -4.08
N TRP A 83 3.29 17.39 -3.94
CA TRP A 83 1.96 17.08 -4.46
C TRP A 83 0.90 17.84 -3.68
N SER A 84 -0.10 18.42 -4.34
CA SER A 84 -1.27 19.04 -3.71
C SER A 84 -2.14 18.02 -2.97
N LEU A 85 -3.00 18.48 -2.06
CA LEU A 85 -3.98 17.62 -1.38
C LEU A 85 -4.94 16.96 -2.38
N ALA A 86 -5.31 17.67 -3.46
CA ALA A 86 -6.18 17.14 -4.50
C ALA A 86 -5.52 16.01 -5.28
N GLU A 87 -4.23 16.13 -5.62
CA GLU A 87 -3.46 15.08 -6.29
C GLU A 87 -3.32 13.84 -5.42
N VAL A 88 -2.99 14.02 -4.13
CA VAL A 88 -2.89 12.90 -3.18
C VAL A 88 -4.24 12.20 -3.00
N ALA A 89 -5.33 12.96 -2.79
CA ALA A 89 -6.67 12.40 -2.66
C ALA A 89 -7.09 11.63 -3.91
N THR A 90 -6.84 12.19 -5.10
CA THR A 90 -7.12 11.54 -6.39
C THR A 90 -6.35 10.23 -6.52
N TYR A 91 -5.05 10.24 -6.20
CA TYR A 91 -4.19 9.06 -6.30
C TYR A 91 -4.60 7.94 -5.32
N LEU A 92 -4.96 8.32 -4.10
CA LEU A 92 -5.47 7.42 -3.08
C LEU A 92 -6.92 6.98 -3.35
N GLY A 93 -7.62 7.65 -4.26
CA GLY A 93 -9.03 7.47 -4.56
C GLY A 93 -9.93 7.83 -3.39
N ASP A 94 -9.48 8.80 -2.60
CA ASP A 94 -10.32 9.47 -1.61
C ASP A 94 -11.21 10.45 -2.38
N VAL A 95 -12.41 9.99 -2.76
CA VAL A 95 -13.41 10.88 -3.34
C VAL A 95 -13.94 11.77 -2.22
N PRO A 96 -13.88 13.11 -2.33
CA PRO A 96 -14.49 13.98 -1.34
C PRO A 96 -16.01 13.78 -1.41
N ASN A 97 -16.60 13.09 -0.43
CA ASN A 97 -18.03 13.21 -0.19
C ASN A 97 -18.26 14.61 0.39
N ASN A 98 -18.85 15.50 -0.40
CA ASN A 98 -19.25 16.85 0.02
C ASN A 98 -18.11 17.82 0.38
N GLY A 99 -16.95 17.73 -0.28
CA GLY A 99 -15.89 18.74 -0.18
C GLY A 99 -14.99 18.65 1.07
N VAL A 100 -15.14 17.60 1.89
CA VAL A 100 -14.20 17.29 2.98
C VAL A 100 -13.47 16.00 2.62
N SER A 101 -12.16 16.09 2.43
CA SER A 101 -11.29 14.93 2.18
C SER A 101 -11.14 14.12 3.47
N ALA A 102 -11.10 12.78 3.38
CA ALA A 102 -10.81 11.90 4.52
C ALA A 102 -9.43 12.21 5.17
N LEU A 103 -8.50 12.80 4.41
CA LEU A 103 -7.21 13.28 4.91
C LEU A 103 -7.35 14.54 5.79
N GLN A 104 -8.42 15.32 5.62
CA GLN A 104 -8.70 16.49 6.48
C GLN A 104 -9.35 16.10 7.81
N SER A 105 -10.03 14.95 7.89
CA SER A 105 -10.62 14.47 9.15
C SER A 105 -9.56 14.06 10.19
N THR A 106 -8.41 13.53 9.76
CA THR A 106 -7.34 13.10 10.68
C THR A 106 -6.46 14.24 11.18
N VAL A 107 -6.44 15.38 10.50
CA VAL A 107 -5.68 16.57 10.95
C VAL A 107 -6.40 17.33 12.08
N ARG A 108 -7.70 17.12 12.27
CA ARG A 108 -8.52 17.82 13.29
C ARG A 108 -8.65 17.08 14.63
N SER A 109 -7.99 15.94 14.79
CA SER A 109 -7.98 15.15 16.03
C SER A 109 -6.54 14.97 16.52
N ASN A 110 -5.88 16.09 16.83
CA ASN A 110 -4.70 16.17 17.70
C ASN A 110 -4.73 17.52 18.41
#